data_AF-A0A1I5JMJ4-F1
#
_entry.id   AF-A0A1I5JMJ4-F1
#
_cell.length_a   1.000
_cell.length_b   1.000
_cell.length_c   1.000
_cell.angle_alpha   90.00
_cell.angle_beta   90.00
_cell.angle_gamma   90.00
#
_symmetry.space_group_name_H-M   'P 1'
#
loop_
_entity.id
_entity.type
_entity.pdbx_description
1 polymer ?
#
loop_
_entity_poly.entity_id
_entity_poly.type
_entity_poly.pdbx_seq_one_letter_code
_entity_poly.pdbx_strand_id
1 'polypeptide(L)'
;IKNEYLKRWKIKDINELKRKVKKAVNNYNTKRLHRAFDMKYTPMGFYQKTLDLPAQERPTVNVYTEGKKNYSGASSPQVVCPREEPLAHICPMEFINEC
;
A
#
# COMPACT_ATOMS: atom_id res chain seq x y z
N ILE A 1 -17.93 5.40 -14.70
CA ILE A 1 -18.64 4.39 -13.86
C ILE A 1 -19.23 3.33 -14.81
N LYS A 2 -18.99 2.02 -14.62
CA LYS A 2 -19.48 0.98 -15.56
C LYS A 2 -21.00 0.75 -15.42
N ASN A 3 -21.62 0.28 -16.51
CA ASN A 3 -23.05 -0.01 -16.64
C ASN A 3 -23.66 -0.86 -15.51
N GLU A 4 -22.88 -1.74 -14.87
CA GLU A 4 -23.36 -2.61 -13.77
C GLU A 4 -23.83 -1.86 -12.51
N TYR A 5 -23.38 -0.61 -12.32
CA TYR A 5 -23.81 0.25 -11.20
C TYR A 5 -24.59 1.49 -11.66
N LEU A 6 -24.66 1.74 -12.96
CA LEU A 6 -25.49 2.82 -13.52
C LEU A 6 -26.98 2.46 -13.45
N LYS A 7 -27.32 1.16 -13.49
CA LYS A 7 -28.68 0.71 -13.20
C LYS A 7 -28.93 0.73 -11.69
N ARG A 8 -29.91 1.52 -11.26
CA ARG A 8 -30.36 1.59 -9.86
C ARG A 8 -30.74 0.20 -9.37
N TRP A 9 -30.18 -0.20 -8.24
CA TRP A 9 -30.55 -1.46 -7.60
C TRP A 9 -31.91 -1.32 -6.92
N LYS A 10 -32.78 -2.29 -7.17
CA LYS A 10 -33.97 -2.52 -6.33
C LYS A 10 -33.56 -3.50 -5.24
N ILE A 11 -33.46 -3.01 -4.01
CA ILE A 11 -33.06 -3.80 -2.85
C ILE A 11 -34.32 -4.11 -2.04
N LYS A 12 -34.54 -5.38 -1.72
CA LYS A 12 -35.75 -5.83 -1.04
C LYS A 12 -35.61 -5.84 0.49
N ASP A 13 -34.42 -6.17 0.97
CA ASP A 13 -34.14 -6.32 2.40
C ASP A 13 -32.67 -5.98 2.73
N ILE A 14 -32.37 -5.93 4.02
CA ILE A 14 -31.03 -5.59 4.53
C ILE A 14 -29.98 -6.66 4.18
N ASN A 15 -30.35 -7.93 4.05
CA ASN A 15 -29.42 -9.00 3.71
C ASN A 15 -28.99 -8.90 2.24
N GLU A 16 -29.93 -8.59 1.35
CA GLU A 16 -29.67 -8.30 -0.04
C GLU A 16 -28.77 -7.05 -0.17
N LEU A 17 -29.05 -6.00 0.60
CA LEU A 17 -28.19 -4.81 0.65
C LEU A 17 -26.75 -5.19 0.97
N LYS A 18 -26.54 -5.89 2.09
CA LYS A 18 -25.20 -6.34 2.54
C LYS A 18 -24.50 -7.15 1.46
N ARG A 19 -25.19 -8.08 0.80
CA ARG A 19 -24.63 -8.90 -0.28
C ARG A 19 -24.22 -8.06 -1.49
N LYS A 20 -25.07 -7.13 -1.92
CA LYS A 20 -24.80 -6.26 -3.08
C LYS A 20 -23.64 -5.31 -2.80
N VAL A 21 -23.61 -4.70 -1.61
CA VAL A 21 -22.49 -3.85 -1.16
C VAL A 21 -21.19 -4.66 -1.10
N LYS A 22 -21.19 -5.84 -0.45
CA LYS A 22 -20.00 -6.71 -0.41
C LYS A 22 -19.50 -7.04 -1.81
N LYS A 23 -20.40 -7.36 -2.75
CA LYS A 23 -20.04 -7.60 -4.15
C LYS A 23 -19.42 -6.36 -4.82
N ALA A 24 -19.99 -5.18 -4.59
CA ALA A 24 -19.49 -3.93 -5.16
C ALA A 24 -18.08 -3.60 -4.67
N VAL A 25 -17.89 -3.65 -3.35
CA VAL A 25 -16.61 -3.37 -2.70
C VAL A 25 -15.56 -4.38 -3.15
N ASN A 26 -15.90 -5.67 -3.17
CA ASN A 26 -14.97 -6.70 -3.65
C ASN A 26 -14.58 -6.45 -5.11
N ASN A 27 -15.54 -6.20 -6.01
CA ASN A 27 -15.24 -5.92 -7.42
C ASN A 27 -14.35 -4.69 -7.59
N TYR A 28 -14.56 -3.63 -6.81
CA TYR A 28 -13.72 -2.42 -6.84
C TYR A 28 -12.29 -2.74 -6.41
N ASN A 29 -12.13 -3.46 -5.29
CA ASN A 29 -10.83 -3.71 -4.66
C ASN A 29 -9.99 -4.79 -5.36
N THR A 30 -10.62 -5.84 -5.91
CA THR A 30 -9.87 -7.05 -6.32
C THR A 30 -9.96 -7.36 -7.81
N LYS A 31 -10.99 -6.89 -8.52
CA LYS A 31 -11.21 -7.29 -9.93
C LYS A 31 -10.96 -6.20 -10.95
N ARG A 32 -11.13 -4.93 -10.57
CA ARG A 32 -11.14 -3.82 -11.52
C ARG A 32 -9.83 -3.05 -11.47
N LEU A 33 -9.24 -2.84 -12.64
CA LEU A 33 -8.11 -1.96 -12.83
C LEU A 33 -8.59 -0.50 -12.79
N HIS A 34 -7.79 0.37 -12.19
CA HIS A 34 -8.14 1.79 -12.00
C HIS A 34 -7.25 2.69 -12.85
N ARG A 35 -7.85 3.76 -13.39
CA ARG A 35 -7.12 4.77 -14.17
C ARG A 35 -6.05 5.50 -13.36
N ALA A 36 -6.28 5.65 -12.04
CA ALA A 36 -5.29 6.22 -11.13
C ALA A 36 -3.99 5.40 -11.05
N PHE A 37 -4.03 4.14 -11.49
CA PHE A 37 -2.86 3.24 -11.55
C PHE A 37 -2.50 2.89 -13.01
N ASP A 38 -2.75 3.81 -13.95
CA ASP A 38 -2.54 3.61 -15.40
C ASP A 38 -3.21 2.35 -15.96
N MET A 39 -4.34 1.94 -15.37
CA MET A 39 -5.01 0.69 -15.70
C MET A 39 -4.14 -0.57 -15.51
N LYS A 40 -3.09 -0.52 -14.67
CA LYS A 40 -2.20 -1.66 -14.39
C LYS A 40 -2.58 -2.44 -13.14
N TYR A 41 -3.13 -1.77 -12.13
CA TYR A 41 -3.43 -2.39 -10.84
C TYR A 41 -4.91 -2.25 -10.44
N THR A 42 -5.38 -3.27 -9.73
CA THR A 42 -6.51 -3.12 -8.81
C THR A 42 -5.99 -2.46 -7.52
N PRO A 43 -6.85 -1.88 -6.66
CA PRO A 43 -6.39 -1.30 -5.40
C PRO A 43 -5.66 -2.32 -4.53
N MET A 44 -6.17 -3.55 -4.46
CA MET A 44 -5.50 -4.62 -3.72
C MET A 44 -4.18 -5.06 -4.38
N GLY A 45 -4.14 -5.13 -5.71
CA GLY A 45 -2.91 -5.46 -6.43
C GLY A 45 -1.83 -4.38 -6.29
N PHE A 46 -2.21 -3.12 -6.22
CA PHE A 46 -1.30 -2.02 -5.92
C PHE A 46 -0.78 -2.10 -4.48
N TYR A 47 -1.67 -2.37 -3.52
CA TYR A 47 -1.32 -2.56 -2.12
C TYR A 47 -0.30 -3.69 -1.95
N GLN A 48 -0.57 -4.87 -2.52
CA GLN A 48 0.34 -6.01 -2.50
C GLN A 48 1.68 -5.67 -3.12
N LYS A 49 1.68 -5.10 -4.34
CA LYS A 49 2.93 -4.65 -4.98
C LYS A 49 3.72 -3.70 -4.09
N THR A 50 3.05 -2.76 -3.41
CA THR A 50 3.72 -1.78 -2.55
C THR A 50 4.34 -2.44 -1.31
N LEU A 51 3.67 -3.43 -0.73
CA LEU A 51 4.22 -4.22 0.37
C LEU A 51 5.43 -5.06 -0.07
N ASP A 52 5.31 -5.69 -1.24
CA ASP A 52 6.34 -6.54 -1.85
C ASP A 52 7.56 -5.75 -2.34
N LEU A 53 7.46 -4.41 -2.43
CA LEU A 53 8.62 -3.59 -2.75
C LEU A 53 9.64 -3.72 -1.60
N PRO A 54 10.90 -4.08 -1.90
CA PRO A 54 11.95 -4.00 -0.92
C PRO A 54 12.01 -2.57 -0.40
N ALA A 55 12.36 -2.42 0.88
CA ALA A 55 12.43 -1.17 1.63
C ALA A 55 12.97 0.01 0.78
N GLN A 56 14.05 -0.27 0.03
CA GLN A 56 14.78 0.66 -0.82
C GLN A 56 14.09 1.07 -2.13
N GLU A 57 13.10 0.32 -2.61
CA GLU A 57 12.33 0.60 -3.83
C GLU A 57 10.94 1.21 -3.53
N ARG A 58 10.59 1.31 -2.24
CA ARG A 58 9.37 2.00 -1.83
C ARG A 58 9.46 3.49 -2.15
N PRO A 59 8.36 4.14 -2.57
CA PRO A 59 8.36 5.55 -2.96
C PRO A 59 8.96 6.46 -1.89
N THR A 60 9.53 7.58 -2.35
CA THR A 60 10.08 8.61 -1.47
C THR A 60 8.99 9.18 -0.56
N VAL A 61 9.19 9.11 0.76
CA VAL A 61 8.31 9.73 1.75
C VAL A 61 9.04 10.92 2.37
N ASN A 62 8.31 12.01 2.59
CA ASN A 62 8.80 13.12 3.41
C ASN A 62 8.49 12.80 4.87
N VAL A 63 9.50 12.38 5.62
CA VAL A 63 9.38 12.15 7.07
C VAL A 63 9.57 13.50 7.77
N TYR A 64 8.48 14.01 8.36
CA TYR A 64 8.51 15.23 9.15
C TYR A 64 9.08 14.93 10.54
N THR A 65 10.12 15.66 10.92
CA THR A 65 10.74 15.54 12.24
C THR A 65 10.69 16.86 12.96
N GLU A 66 10.06 16.92 14.13
CA GLU A 66 10.03 18.12 14.95
C GLU A 66 11.45 18.48 15.42
N GLY A 67 11.87 19.73 15.18
CA GLY A 67 13.19 20.25 15.59
C GLY A 67 14.40 19.69 14.82
N LYS A 68 14.20 18.88 13.77
CA LYS A 68 15.27 18.33 12.92
C LYS A 68 14.96 18.52 11.42
N LYS A 69 15.98 18.37 10.57
CA LYS A 69 15.80 18.45 9.10
C LYS A 69 14.94 17.28 8.62
N ASN A 70 13.83 17.59 7.94
CA ASN A 70 12.98 16.60 7.31
C ASN A 70 13.79 15.71 6.36
N TYR A 71 13.48 14.42 6.36
CA TYR A 71 14.10 13.46 5.45
C TYR A 71 13.19 13.28 4.24
N SER A 72 13.68 13.67 3.06
CA SER A 72 13.08 13.33 1.77
C SER A 72 13.86 12.17 1.16
N GLY A 73 13.34 10.95 1.29
CA GLY A 73 14.06 9.74 0.86
C GLY A 73 13.13 8.54 0.79
N ALA A 74 13.65 7.36 0.43
CA ALA A 74 12.87 6.13 0.53
C ALA A 74 12.26 5.99 1.94
N SER A 75 11.06 5.41 2.03
CA SER A 75 10.37 5.18 3.33
C SER A 75 11.22 4.45 4.36
N SER A 76 12.28 3.76 3.92
CA SER A 76 13.31 3.13 4.73
C SER A 76 14.68 3.50 4.16
N PRO A 77 15.34 4.55 4.69
CA PRO A 77 16.66 4.95 4.26
C PRO A 77 17.68 3.81 4.40
N GLN A 78 18.69 3.76 3.55
CA GLN A 78 19.78 2.76 3.63
C GLN A 78 20.50 2.77 4.99
N VAL A 79 20.53 3.93 5.65
CA VAL A 79 21.06 4.12 7.00
C VAL A 79 20.23 3.36 8.06
N VAL A 80 18.96 3.05 7.76
CA VAL A 80 18.00 2.40 8.68
C VAL A 80 17.80 0.92 8.35
N CYS A 81 17.62 0.54 7.08
CA CYS A 81 17.61 -0.89 6.65
C CYS A 81 18.64 -1.08 5.50
N PRO A 82 19.92 -1.39 5.78
CA PRO A 82 20.96 -1.61 4.78
C PRO A 82 20.70 -2.89 3.95
N ARG A 83 21.17 -2.93 2.68
CA ARG A 83 20.93 -4.05 1.75
C ARG A 83 21.79 -5.29 2.02
N GLU A 84 22.95 -5.09 2.62
CA GLU A 84 23.89 -6.12 3.02
C GLU A 84 24.13 -5.94 4.52
N GLU A 85 24.34 -7.02 5.25
CA GLU A 85 24.79 -6.91 6.64
C GLU A 85 26.06 -6.06 6.63
N PRO A 86 26.10 -4.93 7.36
CA PRO A 86 27.31 -4.14 7.42
C PRO A 86 28.43 -5.06 7.90
N LEU A 87 29.50 -5.18 7.09
CA LEU A 87 30.70 -5.93 7.46
C LEU A 87 31.20 -5.39 8.80
N ALA A 88 30.88 -6.13 9.86
CA ALA A 88 30.87 -5.60 11.21
C ALA A 88 32.29 -5.29 11.65
N HIS A 89 32.61 -4.00 11.73
CA HIS A 89 33.63 -3.55 12.66
C HIS A 89 33.04 -2.49 13.60
N ILE A 90 32.71 -3.00 14.80
CA ILE A 90 32.61 -2.30 16.08
C ILE A 90 31.30 -1.51 16.32
N CYS A 91 30.30 -2.21 16.86
CA CYS A 91 29.56 -1.87 18.10
C CYS A 91 28.27 -2.71 18.17
N PRO A 92 27.90 -3.29 19.32
CA PRO A 92 26.63 -3.98 19.46
C PRO A 92 25.51 -2.93 19.49
N MET A 93 24.79 -2.79 18.39
CA MET A 93 23.46 -2.19 18.39
C MET A 93 22.46 -3.34 18.42
N GLU A 94 21.56 -3.35 19.40
CA GLU A 94 20.43 -4.28 19.39
C GLU A 94 19.59 -3.97 18.14
N PHE A 95 19.73 -4.81 17.13
CA PHE A 95 18.87 -4.77 15.96
C PHE A 95 17.50 -5.26 16.39
N ILE A 96 16.56 -4.33 16.58
CA ILE A 96 15.14 -4.65 16.51
C ILE A 96 14.87 -4.90 15.02
N ASN A 97 15.23 -6.11 14.56
CA ASN A 97 14.92 -6.59 13.21
C ASN A 97 13.43 -6.90 13.13
N GLU A 98 12.64 -5.84 13.03
CA GLU A 98 11.32 -5.87 12.41
C GLU A 98 11.32 -4.86 11.25
N CYS A 99 12.31 -4.98 10.34
CA CYS A 99 12.11 -4.67 8.92
C CYS A 99 11.54 -5.97 8.29
#